data_AF-A0A813H7X4-F1
#
_entry.id   AF-A0A813H7X4-F1
#
_cell.length_a   1.000
_cell.length_b   1.000
_cell.length_c   1.000
_cell.angle_alpha   90.00
_cell.angle_beta   90.00
_cell.angle_gamma   90.00
#
_symmetry.space_group_name_H-M   'P 1'
#
loop_
_entity.id
_entity.type
_entity.pdbx_description
1 polymer ?
#
loop_
_entity_poly.entity_id
_entity_poly.type
_entity_poly.pdbx_seq_one_letter_code
_entity_poly.pdbx_strand_id
1 'polypeptide(L)'
;VRNRQFWDYMVYPRTYFNRAWKGKDIGYALFFIAIHLGAAAAPFYFTWEAFAVFLIGYVITGMFGITLSYHRQLAHRSFTTPKWLEYTFAYCGALAL
;
A
#
# COMPACT_ATOMS: atom_id res chain seq x y z
N VAL A 1 -4.41 -31.88 -10.06
CA VAL A 1 -3.87 -31.98 -8.68
C VAL A 1 -3.32 -30.61 -8.29
N ARG A 2 -3.87 -29.93 -7.27
CA ARG A 2 -3.36 -28.61 -6.84
C ARG A 2 -1.97 -28.81 -6.22
N ASN A 3 -0.94 -28.15 -6.75
CA ASN A 3 0.42 -28.24 -6.21
C ASN A 3 0.45 -27.59 -4.81
N ARG A 4 0.37 -28.41 -3.76
CA ARG A 4 0.37 -27.98 -2.36
C ARG A 4 1.78 -27.72 -1.80
N GLN A 5 2.83 -27.99 -2.57
CA GLN A 5 4.22 -27.86 -2.11
C GLN A 5 4.63 -26.43 -1.80
N PHE A 6 4.00 -25.42 -2.41
CA PHE A 6 4.30 -24.00 -2.13
C PHE A 6 4.07 -23.61 -0.66
N TRP A 7 3.11 -24.26 0.02
CA TRP A 7 2.77 -24.00 1.42
C TRP A 7 3.51 -24.93 2.39
N ASP A 8 4.36 -25.81 1.89
CA ASP A 8 5.10 -26.76 2.72
C ASP A 8 6.35 -26.10 3.30
N TYR A 9 6.26 -25.69 4.56
CA TYR A 9 7.35 -25.03 5.29
C TYR A 9 8.54 -25.95 5.58
N MET A 10 8.36 -27.28 5.46
CA MET A 10 9.47 -28.22 5.57
C MET A 10 10.31 -28.23 4.29
N VAL A 11 9.71 -27.93 3.13
CA VAL A 11 10.38 -27.87 1.83
C VAL A 11 10.89 -26.44 1.53
N TYR A 12 10.13 -25.41 1.88
CA TYR A 12 10.49 -24.00 1.71
C TYR A 12 10.39 -23.23 3.04
N PRO A 13 11.36 -23.38 3.95
CA PRO A 13 11.33 -22.70 5.23
C PRO A 13 11.37 -21.18 5.05
N ARG A 14 10.50 -20.46 5.77
CA ARG A 14 10.45 -18.99 5.75
C ARG A 14 11.66 -18.41 6.50
N THR A 15 12.76 -18.16 5.81
CA THR A 15 13.97 -17.59 6.40
C THR A 15 13.92 -16.06 6.50
N TYR A 16 12.84 -15.48 7.03
CA TYR A 16 12.64 -14.03 7.08
C TYR A 16 13.81 -13.28 7.73
N PHE A 17 14.30 -13.79 8.86
CA PHE A 17 15.39 -13.20 9.63
C PHE A 17 16.76 -13.82 9.32
N ASN A 18 16.77 -15.05 8.79
CA ASN A 18 18.00 -15.83 8.54
C ASN A 18 18.42 -15.80 7.06
N ARG A 19 18.03 -14.73 6.35
CA ARG A 19 18.41 -14.47 4.96
C ARG A 19 19.48 -13.38 4.91
N ALA A 20 20.32 -13.42 3.88
CA ALA A 20 21.20 -12.30 3.57
C ALA A 20 20.37 -11.07 3.14
N TRP A 21 20.61 -9.93 3.80
CA TRP A 21 19.98 -8.66 3.47
C TRP A 21 20.74 -7.99 2.33
N LYS A 22 20.03 -7.63 1.27
CA LYS A 22 20.62 -6.86 0.16
C LYS A 22 20.53 -5.37 0.50
N GLY A 23 21.41 -4.55 -0.09
CA GLY A 23 21.39 -3.09 0.12
C GLY A 23 20.02 -2.45 -0.15
N LYS A 24 19.28 -2.95 -1.16
CA LYS A 24 17.90 -2.52 -1.44
C LYS A 24 16.91 -2.85 -0.32
N ASP A 25 17.06 -4.02 0.30
CA ASP A 25 16.17 -4.44 1.40
C ASP A 25 16.37 -3.55 2.63
N ILE A 26 17.64 -3.23 2.91
CA ILE A 26 18.00 -2.29 3.97
C ILE A 26 17.44 -0.91 3.65
N GLY A 27 17.59 -0.44 2.41
CA GLY A 27 17.03 0.83 1.95
C GLY A 27 15.51 0.92 2.16
N TYR A 28 14.75 -0.09 1.74
CA TYR A 28 13.30 -0.12 1.98
C TYR A 28 12.95 -0.19 3.46
N ALA A 29 13.66 -0.99 4.25
CA ALA A 29 13.41 -1.09 5.68
C ALA A 29 13.64 0.26 6.39
N LEU A 30 14.73 0.96 6.07
CA LEU A 30 15.01 2.29 6.60
C LEU A 30 13.94 3.30 6.20
N PHE A 31 13.51 3.30 4.93
CA PHE A 31 12.44 4.17 4.45
C PHE A 31 11.13 3.97 5.22
N PHE A 32 10.68 2.72 5.37
CA PHE A 32 9.46 2.43 6.13
C PHE A 32 9.62 2.75 7.62
N ILE A 33 10.76 2.44 8.24
CA ILE A 33 11.01 2.81 9.64
C ILE A 33 10.90 4.32 9.83
N ALA A 34 11.50 5.12 8.93
CA ALA A 34 11.42 6.58 8.99
C ALA A 34 9.98 7.08 8.92
N ILE A 35 9.17 6.55 7.99
CA ILE A 35 7.73 6.90 7.88
C ILE A 35 6.97 6.56 9.17
N HIS A 36 7.19 5.36 9.73
CA HIS A 36 6.48 4.93 10.94
C HIS A 36 6.89 5.74 12.18
N LEU A 37 8.17 6.11 12.30
CA LEU A 37 8.62 7.00 13.37
C LEU A 37 8.00 8.41 13.23
N GLY A 38 7.89 8.92 12.01
CA GLY A 38 7.16 10.16 11.74
C GLY A 38 5.67 10.06 12.12
N ALA A 39 5.02 8.95 11.76
CA ALA A 39 3.62 8.70 12.14
C ALA A 39 3.43 8.56 13.65
N ALA A 40 4.38 7.94 14.37
CA ALA A 40 4.35 7.86 15.83
C ALA A 40 4.46 9.23 16.51
N ALA A 41 5.04 10.22 15.83
CA ALA A 41 5.08 11.59 16.30
C ALA A 41 3.77 12.37 16.08
N ALA A 42 2.83 11.85 15.28
CA ALA A 42 1.59 12.55 14.91
C ALA A 42 0.75 13.07 16.10
N PRO A 43 0.61 12.35 17.25
CA PRO A 43 -0.16 12.85 18.39
C PRO A 43 0.37 14.16 18.98
N PHE A 44 1.68 14.43 18.85
CA PHE A 44 2.31 15.65 19.38
C PHE A 44 2.07 16.88 18.49
N TYR A 45 1.65 16.69 17.24
CA TYR A 45 1.38 17.75 16.26
C TYR A 45 -0.09 17.77 15.82
N PHE A 46 -0.98 17.20 16.62
CA PHE A 46 -2.38 17.05 16.27
C PHE A 46 -3.11 18.40 16.17
N THR A 47 -3.81 18.59 15.07
CA THR A 47 -4.78 19.67 14.86
C THR A 47 -6.00 19.08 14.15
N TRP A 48 -7.18 19.66 14.37
CA TRP A 48 -8.42 19.16 13.77
C TRP A 48 -8.43 19.36 12.25
N GLU A 49 -7.78 20.41 11.76
CA GLU A 49 -7.60 20.72 10.35
C GLU A 49 -6.72 19.66 9.67
N ALA A 50 -5.57 19.32 10.27
CA ALA A 50 -4.69 18.28 9.72
C ALA A 50 -5.38 16.90 9.74
N PHE A 51 -6.16 16.61 10.78
CA PHE A 51 -6.95 15.38 10.86
C PHE A 51 -8.01 15.31 9.77
N ALA A 52 -8.71 16.40 9.48
CA ALA A 52 -9.69 16.47 8.40
C ALA A 52 -9.04 16.25 7.03
N VAL A 53 -7.89 16.89 6.77
CA VAL A 53 -7.11 16.70 5.54
C VAL A 53 -6.67 15.24 5.40
N PHE A 54 -6.18 14.62 6.48
CA PHE A 54 -5.84 13.20 6.51
C PHE A 54 -7.03 12.31 6.13
N LEU A 55 -8.20 12.55 6.72
CA LEU A 55 -9.39 11.74 6.46
C LEU A 55 -9.88 11.87 5.02
N ILE A 56 -9.91 13.09 4.48
CA ILE A 56 -10.28 13.36 3.09
C ILE A 56 -9.28 12.70 2.14
N GLY A 57 -7.97 12.88 2.41
CA GLY A 57 -6.91 12.24 1.66
C GLY A 57 -7.03 10.72 1.65
N TYR A 58 -7.29 10.10 2.81
CA TYR A 58 -7.49 8.66 2.95
C TYR A 58 -8.65 8.13 2.10
N VAL A 59 -9.78 8.83 2.07
CA VAL A 59 -10.92 8.43 1.24
C VAL A 59 -10.56 8.55 -0.25
N ILE A 60 -9.91 9.64 -0.65
CA ILE A 60 -9.54 9.89 -2.05
C ILE A 60 -8.51 8.87 -2.55
N THR A 61 -7.39 8.70 -1.84
CA THR A 61 -6.28 7.87 -2.31
C THR A 61 -6.51 6.39 -1.99
N GLY A 62 -7.03 6.06 -0.80
CA GLY A 62 -7.22 4.68 -0.36
C GLY A 62 -8.49 4.04 -0.90
N MET A 63 -9.65 4.69 -0.74
CA MET A 63 -10.92 4.11 -1.19
C MET A 63 -11.10 4.27 -2.69
N PHE A 64 -11.00 5.49 -3.24
CA PHE A 64 -11.18 5.70 -4.67
C PHE A 64 -9.95 5.31 -5.50
N GLY A 65 -8.75 5.68 -5.05
CA GLY A 65 -7.52 5.35 -5.78
C GLY A 65 -7.20 3.86 -5.77
N ILE A 66 -6.89 3.30 -4.60
CA ILE A 66 -6.46 1.89 -4.51
C ILE A 66 -7.62 0.92 -4.66
N THR A 67 -8.65 1.06 -3.83
CA THR A 67 -9.69 0.04 -3.71
C THR A 67 -10.63 0.03 -4.91
N LEU A 68 -11.04 1.19 -5.41
CA LEU A 68 -11.94 1.29 -6.56
C LEU A 68 -11.15 1.18 -7.89
N SER A 69 -10.12 2.01 -8.09
CA SER A 69 -9.37 2.02 -9.36
C SER A 69 -8.37 0.87 -9.48
N TYR A 70 -7.25 0.88 -8.75
CA TYR A 70 -6.21 -0.13 -8.96
C TYR A 70 -6.70 -1.56 -8.75
N HIS A 71 -7.49 -1.81 -7.71
CA HIS A 71 -7.94 -3.15 -7.34
C HIS A 71 -9.12 -3.62 -8.21
N ARG A 72 -10.27 -2.93 -8.19
CA ARG A 72 -11.48 -3.43 -8.88
C ARG A 72 -11.49 -3.11 -10.37
N GLN A 73 -11.13 -1.89 -10.75
CA GLN A 73 -11.20 -1.44 -12.14
C GLN A 73 -10.03 -1.93 -12.98
N LEU A 74 -8.78 -1.75 -12.52
CA LEU A 74 -7.59 -2.05 -13.32
C LEU A 74 -7.15 -3.51 -13.19
N ALA A 75 -7.02 -4.03 -11.95
CA ALA A 75 -6.56 -5.40 -11.73
C ALA A 75 -7.66 -6.44 -12.01
N HIS A 76 -8.86 -6.23 -11.49
CA HIS A 76 -9.98 -7.19 -11.66
C HIS A 76 -10.92 -6.88 -12.81
N ARG A 77 -10.86 -5.70 -13.42
CA ARG A 77 -11.73 -5.28 -14.53
C ARG A 77 -13.22 -5.52 -14.27
N SER A 78 -13.66 -5.29 -13.04
CA SER A 78 -15.03 -5.58 -12.59
C SER A 78 -16.09 -4.65 -13.18
N PHE A 79 -15.70 -3.44 -13.60
CA PHE A 79 -16.57 -2.47 -14.26
C PHE A 79 -15.73 -1.53 -15.13
N THR A 80 -16.40 -0.82 -16.04
CA THR A 80 -15.82 0.18 -16.93
C THR A 80 -16.32 1.57 -16.55
N THR A 81 -15.44 2.58 -16.62
CA THR A 81 -15.78 3.99 -16.42
C THR A 81 -15.38 4.79 -17.66
N PRO A 82 -15.93 6.00 -17.88
CA PRO A 82 -15.37 6.89 -18.89
C PRO A 82 -13.88 7.16 -18.61
N LYS A 83 -13.09 7.33 -19.69
CA LYS A 83 -11.62 7.37 -19.60
C LYS A 83 -11.07 8.50 -18.73
N TRP A 84 -11.71 9.65 -18.72
CA TRP A 84 -11.30 10.75 -17.85
C TRP A 84 -11.38 10.35 -16.36
N LEU A 85 -12.44 9.61 -15.97
CA LEU A 85 -12.65 9.19 -14.59
C LEU A 85 -11.70 8.06 -14.18
N GLU A 86 -11.43 7.13 -15.12
CA GLU A 86 -10.41 6.08 -14.95
C GLU A 86 -9.04 6.70 -14.65
N TYR A 87 -8.63 7.72 -15.42
CA TYR A 87 -7.36 8.40 -15.20
C TYR A 87 -7.33 9.20 -13.91
N THR A 88 -8.41 9.90 -13.54
CA THR A 88 -8.48 10.63 -12.27
C THR A 88 -8.30 9.67 -11.08
N PHE A 89 -9.03 8.56 -11.04
CA PHE A 89 -8.90 7.62 -9.93
C PHE A 89 -7.55 6.88 -9.94
N ALA A 90 -7.01 6.53 -11.12
CA ALA A 90 -5.67 5.98 -11.21
C ALA A 90 -4.61 6.97 -10.67
N TYR A 91 -4.75 8.26 -10.97
CA TYR A 91 -3.87 9.29 -10.43
C TYR A 91 -4.00 9.41 -8.91
N CYS A 92 -5.22 9.42 -8.37
CA CYS A 92 -5.43 9.39 -6.91
C CYS A 92 -4.79 8.16 -6.26
N GLY A 93 -4.82 7.00 -6.91
CA GLY A 93 -4.17 5.80 -6.41
C GLY A 93 -2.64 5.85 -6.49
N ALA A 94 -2.08 6.54 -7.49
CA ALA A 94 -0.63 6.77 -7.56
C ALA A 94 -0.12 7.64 -6.40
N LEU A 95 -0.98 8.51 -5.85
CA LEU A 95 -0.69 9.32 -4.65
C LEU A 95 -0.85 8.56 -3.32
N ALA A 96 -1.24 7.28 -3.32
CA ALA A 96 -1.52 6.53 -2.09
C ALA A 96 -0.26 5.98 -1.39
N LEU A 97 0.93 6.25 -1.92
CA LEU A 97 2.21 5.70 -1.46
C LEU A 97 2.87 6.58 -0.40
#